data_AF-A0A7X3ZLZ7-F1
#
_entry.id   AF-A0A7X3ZLZ7-F1
#
_cell.length_a   1.000
_cell.length_b   1.000
_cell.length_c   1.000
_cell.angle_alpha   90.00
_cell.angle_beta   90.00
_cell.angle_gamma   90.00
#
_symmetry.space_group_name_H-M   'P 1'
#
loop_
_entity.id
_entity.type
_entity.pdbx_description
1 polymer ?
#
loop_
_entity_poly.entity_id
_entity_poly.type
_entity_poly.pdbx_seq_one_letter_code
_entity_poly.pdbx_strand_id
1 'polypeptide(L)'
;MRTFVELLIRYIHLIAVIIWFGGVVFSTLIAIPIVRKNLPAQDLLAIHNRFRHLIRVVINIILLTGGIVIFIVAWYNDMKIETEYMIYSGAKLTAFGIMTLFWGLYSSLFRRHLEATQPENKVIVPLHITVFGHLTLFTGLIVFAFAMLLR
;
A
#
# COMPACT_ATOMS: atom_id res chain seq x y z
N MET A 1 -26.14 -5.60 17.29
CA MET A 1 -24.82 -5.00 17.64
C MET A 1 -23.66 -5.68 16.91
N ARG A 2 -23.56 -7.01 16.94
CA ARG A 2 -22.49 -7.79 16.29
C ARG A 2 -22.36 -7.58 14.77
N THR A 3 -23.48 -7.61 14.04
CA THR A 3 -23.53 -7.36 12.58
C THR A 3 -23.09 -5.95 12.20
N PHE A 4 -23.42 -4.95 13.03
CA PHE A 4 -23.00 -3.57 12.84
C PHE A 4 -21.48 -3.40 12.99
N VAL A 5 -20.88 -4.03 14.00
CA VAL A 5 -19.43 -3.99 14.22
C VAL A 5 -18.67 -4.64 13.07
N GLU A 6 -19.14 -5.80 12.60
CA GLU A 6 -18.54 -6.48 11.45
C GLU A 6 -18.62 -5.62 10.18
N LEU A 7 -19.78 -5.04 9.92
CA LEU A 7 -19.99 -4.16 8.78
C LEU A 7 -19.06 -2.94 8.85
N LEU A 8 -18.92 -2.33 10.02
CA LEU A 8 -18.02 -1.20 10.26
C LEU A 8 -16.55 -1.58 9.98
N ILE A 9 -16.09 -2.73 10.46
CA ILE A 9 -14.72 -3.22 10.21
C ILE A 9 -14.49 -3.42 8.71
N ARG A 10 -15.45 -4.02 7.99
CA ARG A 10 -15.36 -4.20 6.53
C ARG A 10 -15.29 -2.86 5.80
N TYR A 11 -16.07 -1.87 6.21
CA TYR A 11 -15.98 -0.51 5.64
C TYR A 11 -14.64 0.14 5.92
N ILE A 12 -14.12 0.08 7.15
CA ILE A 12 -12.80 0.63 7.50
C ILE A 12 -11.71 -0.06 6.67
N HIS A 13 -11.76 -1.39 6.55
CA HIS A 13 -10.82 -2.14 5.74
C HIS A 13 -10.84 -1.68 4.28
N LEU A 14 -12.03 -1.56 3.69
CA LEU A 14 -12.20 -1.17 2.28
C LEU A 14 -11.75 0.26 2.03
N ILE A 15 -12.07 1.20 2.92
CA ILE A 15 -11.60 2.59 2.85
C ILE A 15 -10.07 2.63 2.95
N ALA A 16 -9.48 1.88 3.88
CA ALA A 16 -8.03 1.82 4.02
C ALA A 16 -7.36 1.25 2.76
N VAL A 17 -7.92 0.20 2.16
CA VAL A 17 -7.45 -0.34 0.88
C VAL A 17 -7.52 0.70 -0.24
N ILE A 18 -8.62 1.46 -0.35
CA ILE A 18 -8.75 2.53 -1.35
C ILE A 18 -7.69 3.63 -1.14
N ILE A 19 -7.53 4.11 0.09
CA ILE A 19 -6.55 5.15 0.43
C ILE A 19 -5.13 4.65 0.14
N TRP A 20 -4.83 3.40 0.49
CA TRP A 20 -3.52 2.81 0.27
C TRP A 20 -3.21 2.65 -1.22
N PHE A 21 -4.07 1.92 -1.94
CA PHE A 21 -3.86 1.64 -3.36
C PHE A 21 -3.89 2.92 -4.19
N GLY A 22 -4.95 3.73 -4.02
CA GLY A 22 -5.11 5.01 -4.70
C GLY A 22 -3.98 5.98 -4.36
N GLY A 23 -3.55 6.04 -3.10
CA GLY A 23 -2.43 6.87 -2.66
C GLY A 23 -1.11 6.47 -3.31
N VAL A 24 -0.80 5.17 -3.37
CA VAL A 24 0.41 4.65 -4.03
C VAL A 24 0.40 4.98 -5.52
N VAL A 25 -0.72 4.76 -6.20
CA VAL A 25 -0.87 5.06 -7.64
C VAL A 25 -0.73 6.56 -7.90
N PHE A 26 -1.50 7.38 -7.18
CA PHE A 26 -1.48 8.83 -7.29
C PHE A 26 -0.09 9.42 -7.01
N SER A 27 0.57 8.94 -5.95
CA SER A 27 1.91 9.39 -5.58
C SER A 27 2.93 9.09 -6.67
N THR A 28 2.92 7.86 -7.19
CA THR A 28 3.92 7.38 -8.16
C THR A 28 3.73 8.02 -9.54
N LEU A 29 2.49 8.17 -10.00
CA LEU A 29 2.18 8.64 -11.35
C LEU A 29 2.00 10.16 -11.47
N ILE A 30 1.51 10.82 -10.41
CA ILE A 30 1.05 12.20 -10.50
C ILE A 30 1.84 13.08 -9.53
N ALA A 31 1.74 12.83 -8.23
CA ALA A 31 2.26 13.75 -7.22
C ALA A 31 3.78 13.89 -7.28
N ILE A 32 4.53 12.78 -7.21
CA ILE A 32 6.00 12.84 -7.24
C ILE A 32 6.51 13.44 -8.56
N PRO A 33 6.03 13.04 -9.75
CA PRO A 33 6.47 13.62 -11.01
C PRO A 33 6.22 15.13 -11.15
N ILE A 34 5.12 15.65 -10.58
CA ILE A 34 4.81 17.09 -10.60
C ILE A 34 5.64 17.84 -9.58
N VAL A 35 5.67 17.35 -8.33
CA VAL A 35 6.32 18.03 -7.22
C VAL A 35 7.84 18.10 -7.44
N ARG A 36 8.48 17.04 -7.95
CA ARG A 36 9.93 17.04 -8.22
C ARG A 36 10.41 18.06 -9.27
N LYS A 37 9.51 18.53 -10.14
CA LYS A 37 9.84 19.54 -11.16
C LYS A 37 9.87 20.95 -10.58
N ASN A 38 9.12 21.17 -9.50
CA ASN A 38 8.82 22.49 -8.96
C ASN A 38 9.45 22.75 -7.60
N LEU A 39 9.80 21.70 -6.85
CA LEU A 39 10.36 21.82 -5.51
C LEU A 39 11.83 21.37 -5.44
N PRO A 40 12.61 21.99 -4.54
CA PRO A 40 13.97 21.54 -4.21
C PRO A 40 13.94 20.19 -3.46
N ALA A 41 15.09 19.51 -3.42
CA ALA A 41 15.21 18.17 -2.84
C ALA A 41 14.75 18.10 -1.38
N GLN A 42 15.02 19.13 -0.57
CA GLN A 42 14.63 19.18 0.84
C GLN A 42 13.11 19.14 1.06
N ASP A 43 12.35 19.90 0.27
CA ASP A 43 10.90 20.00 0.42
C ASP A 43 10.23 18.73 -0.09
N LEU A 44 10.76 18.18 -1.19
CA LEU A 44 10.32 16.89 -1.72
C LEU A 44 10.57 15.75 -0.72
N LEU A 45 11.69 15.76 0.01
CA LEU A 45 12.00 14.79 1.06
C LEU A 45 11.00 14.91 2.23
N ALA A 46 10.68 16.12 2.66
CA ALA A 46 9.69 16.35 3.72
C ALA A 46 8.30 15.82 3.31
N ILE A 47 7.85 16.12 2.09
CA ILE A 47 6.57 15.64 1.55
C ILE A 47 6.58 14.11 1.45
N HIS A 48 7.64 13.52 0.88
CA HIS A 48 7.78 12.07 0.74
C HIS A 48 7.76 11.35 2.09
N ASN A 49 8.43 11.89 3.10
CA ASN A 49 8.45 11.31 4.45
C ASN A 49 7.07 11.36 5.12
N ARG A 50 6.33 12.47 4.99
CA ARG A 50 4.95 12.58 5.48
C ARG A 50 4.03 11.58 4.80
N PHE A 51 4.10 11.48 3.47
CA PHE A 51 3.32 10.52 2.71
C PHE A 51 3.66 9.06 3.10
N ARG A 52 4.95 8.74 3.24
CA ARG A 52 5.40 7.41 3.66
C ARG A 52 4.88 7.05 5.05
N HIS A 53 4.86 8.00 5.98
CA HIS A 53 4.31 7.80 7.31
C HIS A 53 2.80 7.48 7.25
N LEU A 54 2.02 8.27 6.50
CA LEU A 54 0.60 8.03 6.29
C LEU A 54 0.35 6.63 5.70
N ILE A 55 1.05 6.26 4.64
CA ILE A 55 0.88 4.94 4.00
C ILE A 55 1.20 3.80 4.97
N ARG A 56 2.23 3.94 5.82
CA ARG A 56 2.51 2.94 6.87
C ARG A 56 1.36 2.79 7.85
N VAL A 57 0.76 3.90 8.30
CA VAL A 57 -0.41 3.85 9.19
C VAL A 57 -1.56 3.11 8.50
N VAL A 58 -1.84 3.44 7.24
CA VAL A 58 -2.92 2.80 6.46
C VAL A 58 -2.65 1.29 6.27
N ILE A 59 -1.41 0.87 5.98
CA ILE A 59 -1.04 -0.55 5.90
C ILE A 59 -1.34 -1.29 7.21
N ASN A 60 -1.03 -0.68 8.36
CA ASN A 60 -1.34 -1.29 9.66
C ASN A 60 -2.85 -1.43 9.88
N ILE A 61 -3.65 -0.43 9.46
CA ILE A 61 -5.11 -0.52 9.52
C ILE A 61 -5.61 -1.66 8.65
N ILE A 62 -5.11 -1.82 7.42
CA ILE A 62 -5.49 -2.92 6.51
C ILE A 62 -5.17 -4.28 7.14
N LEU A 63 -3.96 -4.46 7.68
CA LEU A 63 -3.54 -5.72 8.30
C LEU A 63 -4.38 -6.05 9.53
N LEU A 64 -4.59 -5.07 10.41
CA LEU A 64 -5.38 -5.25 11.62
C LEU A 64 -6.83 -5.62 11.28
N THR A 65 -7.47 -4.83 10.41
CA THR A 65 -8.87 -5.08 10.02
C THR A 65 -9.03 -6.37 9.22
N GLY A 66 -8.06 -6.72 8.36
CA GLY A 66 -8.06 -7.99 7.63
C GLY A 66 -7.92 -9.20 8.57
N GLY A 67 -7.03 -9.12 9.56
CA GLY A 67 -6.89 -10.13 10.60
C GLY A 67 -8.17 -10.29 11.44
N ILE A 68 -8.81 -9.17 11.81
CA ILE A 68 -10.08 -9.20 12.53
C ILE A 68 -11.18 -9.86 11.70
N VAL A 69 -11.27 -9.58 10.39
CA VAL A 69 -12.26 -10.22 9.51
C VAL A 69 -12.05 -11.73 9.46
N ILE A 70 -10.81 -12.21 9.32
CA ILE A 70 -10.48 -13.64 9.34
C ILE A 70 -10.87 -14.26 10.69
N PHE A 71 -10.55 -13.58 11.79
CA PHE A 71 -10.90 -14.04 13.13
C PHE A 71 -12.42 -14.12 13.33
N ILE A 72 -13.18 -13.12 12.86
CA ILE A 72 -14.64 -13.12 12.91
C ILE A 72 -15.20 -14.33 12.16
N VAL A 73 -14.69 -14.63 10.97
CA VAL A 73 -15.11 -15.81 10.18
C VAL A 73 -14.81 -17.10 10.93
N ALA A 74 -13.62 -17.25 11.51
CA ALA A 74 -13.28 -18.42 12.31
C ALA A 74 -14.22 -18.58 13.51
N TRP A 75 -14.47 -17.48 14.23
CA TRP A 75 -15.32 -17.46 15.41
C TRP A 75 -16.79 -17.79 15.12
N TYR A 76 -17.31 -17.48 13.92
CA TYR A 76 -18.64 -17.91 13.50
C TYR A 76 -18.73 -19.40 13.14
N ASN A 77 -17.60 -20.02 12.81
CA ASN A 77 -17.52 -21.41 12.36
C ASN A 77 -16.88 -22.32 13.43
N ASP A 78 -17.15 -22.05 14.72
CA ASP A 78 -16.61 -22.81 15.86
C ASP A 78 -15.07 -22.95 15.83
N MET A 79 -14.39 -21.86 15.47
CA MET A 79 -12.93 -21.78 15.29
C MET A 79 -12.38 -22.66 14.16
N LYS A 80 -13.24 -23.14 13.25
CA LYS A 80 -12.86 -23.84 12.03
C LYS A 80 -12.86 -22.87 10.86
N ILE A 81 -11.87 -22.97 9.99
CA ILE A 81 -11.78 -22.17 8.78
C ILE A 81 -11.79 -23.13 7.60
N GLU A 82 -12.70 -22.92 6.65
CA GLU A 82 -12.73 -23.71 5.43
C GLU A 82 -11.42 -23.54 4.66
N THR A 83 -10.90 -24.64 4.11
CA THR A 83 -9.62 -24.63 3.39
C THR A 83 -9.64 -23.67 2.20
N GLU A 84 -10.77 -23.58 1.49
CA GLU A 84 -10.95 -22.66 0.37
C GLU A 84 -10.85 -21.18 0.81
N TYR A 85 -11.56 -20.80 1.87
CA TYR A 85 -11.46 -19.46 2.45
C TYR A 85 -10.03 -19.12 2.90
N MET A 86 -9.34 -20.08 3.51
CA MET A 86 -7.95 -19.92 3.94
C MET A 86 -7.00 -19.71 2.75
N ILE A 87 -7.18 -20.47 1.66
CA ILE A 87 -6.39 -20.33 0.43
C ILE A 87 -6.63 -18.94 -0.17
N TYR A 88 -7.88 -18.50 -0.32
CA TYR A 88 -8.19 -17.19 -0.91
C TYR A 88 -7.69 -16.03 -0.06
N SER A 89 -7.85 -16.12 1.26
CA SER A 89 -7.32 -15.11 2.19
C SER A 89 -5.79 -15.07 2.18
N GLY A 90 -5.14 -16.24 2.15
CA GLY A 90 -3.69 -16.37 2.03
C GLY A 90 -3.15 -15.80 0.72
N ALA A 91 -3.82 -16.06 -0.40
CA ALA A 91 -3.48 -15.50 -1.71
C ALA A 91 -3.59 -13.97 -1.72
N LYS A 92 -4.69 -13.40 -1.18
CA LYS A 92 -4.88 -11.95 -1.05
C LYS A 92 -3.80 -11.31 -0.17
N LEU A 93 -3.49 -11.93 0.97
CA LEU A 93 -2.44 -11.45 1.89
C LEU A 93 -1.06 -11.52 1.25
N THR A 94 -0.74 -12.59 0.52
CA THR A 94 0.52 -12.75 -0.21
C THR A 94 0.66 -11.66 -1.28
N ALA A 95 -0.39 -11.45 -2.07
CA ALA A 95 -0.44 -10.43 -3.10
C ALA A 95 -0.24 -9.02 -2.50
N PHE A 96 -0.96 -8.70 -1.42
CA PHE A 96 -0.77 -7.47 -0.65
C PHE A 96 0.66 -7.32 -0.11
N GLY A 97 1.25 -8.39 0.41
CA GLY A 97 2.61 -8.42 0.92
C GLY A 97 3.66 -8.12 -0.14
N ILE A 98 3.55 -8.74 -1.32
CA ILE A 98 4.46 -8.49 -2.46
C ILE A 98 4.36 -7.04 -2.92
N MET A 99 3.14 -6.49 -3.05
CA MET A 99 2.96 -5.09 -3.43
C MET A 99 3.53 -4.14 -2.37
N THR A 100 3.28 -4.40 -1.09
CA THR A 100 3.81 -3.59 0.01
C THR A 100 5.33 -3.62 0.05
N LEU A 101 5.94 -4.79 -0.24
CA LEU A 101 7.38 -4.95 -0.36
C LEU A 101 7.94 -4.07 -1.48
N PHE A 102 7.40 -4.15 -2.70
CA PHE A 102 7.89 -3.34 -3.82
C PHE A 102 7.72 -1.85 -3.57
N TRP A 103 6.56 -1.43 -3.04
CA TRP A 103 6.36 -0.04 -2.65
C TRP A 103 7.36 0.39 -1.57
N GLY A 104 7.63 -0.46 -0.58
CA GLY A 104 8.60 -0.20 0.48
C GLY A 104 10.03 -0.03 -0.05
N LEU A 105 10.43 -0.88 -1.00
CA LEU A 105 11.73 -0.79 -1.70
C LEU A 105 11.82 0.49 -2.53
N TYR A 106 10.84 0.77 -3.39
CA TYR A 106 10.75 2.01 -4.16
C TYR A 106 10.85 3.24 -3.25
N SER A 107 10.02 3.29 -2.20
CA SER A 107 9.95 4.41 -1.26
C SER A 107 11.27 4.61 -0.51
N SER A 108 11.95 3.52 -0.14
CA SER A 108 13.24 3.58 0.55
C SER A 108 14.37 4.03 -0.36
N LEU A 109 14.43 3.52 -1.59
CA LEU A 109 15.43 3.92 -2.59
C LEU A 109 15.26 5.38 -2.98
N PHE A 110 14.01 5.80 -3.23
CA PHE A 110 13.70 7.19 -3.54
C PHE A 110 14.07 8.12 -2.40
N ARG A 111 13.75 7.75 -1.15
CA ARG A 111 14.16 8.54 0.03
C ARG A 111 15.68 8.68 0.13
N ARG A 112 16.43 7.59 -0.02
CA ARG A 112 17.90 7.61 0.02
C ARG A 112 18.49 8.52 -1.07
N HIS A 113 17.89 8.49 -2.26
CA HIS A 113 18.28 9.38 -3.36
C HIS A 113 18.06 10.85 -3.02
N LEU A 114 16.93 11.18 -2.40
CA LEU A 114 16.65 12.54 -1.93
C LEU A 114 17.62 12.98 -0.83
N GLU A 115 17.95 12.11 0.12
CA GLU A 115 18.93 12.38 1.19
C GLU A 115 20.35 12.60 0.66
N ALA A 116 20.72 11.95 -0.45
CA ALA A 116 22.02 12.12 -1.11
C ALA A 116 22.08 13.35 -2.04
N THR A 117 20.93 13.93 -2.42
CA THR A 117 20.86 15.11 -3.29
C THR A 117 21.05 16.37 -2.46
N GLN A 118 21.84 17.33 -2.96
CA GLN A 118 22.01 18.62 -2.29
C GLN A 118 20.65 19.33 -2.09
N PRO A 119 20.41 20.02 -0.96
CA PRO A 119 19.10 20.52 -0.58
C PRO A 119 18.44 21.43 -1.61
N GLU A 120 19.21 22.36 -2.21
CA GLU A 120 18.75 23.31 -3.21
C GLU A 120 18.65 22.76 -4.64
N ASN A 121 19.19 21.57 -4.91
CA ASN A 121 19.26 21.04 -6.28
C ASN A 121 17.93 20.44 -6.74
N LYS A 122 17.72 20.53 -8.06
CA LYS A 122 16.65 19.80 -8.75
C LYS A 122 16.94 18.29 -8.73
N VAL A 123 15.90 17.51 -8.49
CA VAL A 123 16.02 16.05 -8.35
C VAL A 123 15.89 15.37 -9.71
N ILE A 124 16.99 14.79 -10.18
CA ILE A 124 17.00 13.88 -11.33
C ILE A 124 16.90 12.45 -10.80
N VAL A 125 15.81 11.75 -11.12
CA VAL A 125 15.55 10.40 -10.59
C VAL A 125 16.24 9.37 -11.48
N PRO A 126 17.09 8.48 -10.92
CA PRO A 126 17.77 7.46 -11.71
C PRO A 126 16.80 6.40 -12.23
N LEU A 127 17.18 5.75 -13.34
CA LEU A 127 16.33 4.78 -14.05
C LEU A 127 15.84 3.65 -13.14
N HIS A 128 16.72 3.07 -12.32
CA HIS A 128 16.37 1.93 -11.46
C HIS A 128 15.23 2.27 -10.49
N ILE A 129 15.19 3.48 -9.90
CA ILE A 129 14.10 3.91 -9.01
C ILE A 129 12.79 4.04 -9.80
N THR A 130 12.88 4.54 -11.03
CA THR A 130 11.72 4.65 -11.93
C THR A 130 11.18 3.27 -12.28
N VAL A 131 12.04 2.27 -12.55
CA VAL A 131 11.63 0.88 -12.80
C VAL A 131 10.90 0.30 -11.59
N PHE A 132 11.41 0.47 -10.37
CA PHE A 132 10.73 0.02 -9.15
C PHE A 132 9.35 0.68 -8.95
N GLY A 133 9.19 1.94 -9.34
CA GLY A 133 7.90 2.62 -9.37
C GLY A 133 6.91 1.91 -10.30
N HIS A 134 7.32 1.59 -11.53
CA HIS A 134 6.48 0.86 -12.49
C HIS A 134 6.18 -0.57 -12.03
N LEU A 135 7.16 -1.28 -11.45
CA LEU A 135 6.93 -2.62 -10.87
C LEU A 135 5.92 -2.59 -9.73
N THR A 136 5.95 -1.55 -8.89
CA THR A 136 4.96 -1.35 -7.82
C THR A 136 3.55 -1.20 -8.39
N LEU A 137 3.40 -0.41 -9.47
CA LEU A 137 2.11 -0.22 -10.15
C LEU A 137 1.61 -1.50 -10.82
N PHE A 138 2.50 -2.22 -11.52
CA PHE A 138 2.16 -3.46 -12.21
C PHE A 138 1.75 -4.55 -11.21
N THR A 139 2.51 -4.69 -10.12
CA THR A 139 2.15 -5.57 -9.02
C THR A 139 0.80 -5.15 -8.44
N GLY A 140 0.57 -3.86 -8.22
CA GLY A 140 -0.71 -3.39 -7.70
C GLY A 140 -1.90 -3.74 -8.60
N LEU A 141 -1.77 -3.62 -9.92
CA LEU A 141 -2.81 -4.05 -10.86
C LEU A 141 -3.07 -5.56 -10.76
N ILE A 142 -2.02 -6.37 -10.61
CA ILE A 142 -2.14 -7.82 -10.39
C ILE A 142 -2.88 -8.11 -9.08
N VAL A 143 -2.53 -7.44 -7.97
CA VAL A 143 -3.22 -7.58 -6.68
C VAL A 143 -4.70 -7.23 -6.82
N PHE A 144 -5.00 -6.12 -7.50
CA PHE A 144 -6.37 -5.68 -7.72
C PHE A 144 -7.18 -6.69 -8.54
N ALA A 145 -6.59 -7.23 -9.61
CA ALA A 145 -7.21 -8.28 -10.41
C ALA A 145 -7.49 -9.54 -9.57
N PHE A 146 -6.50 -10.02 -8.80
CA PHE A 146 -6.70 -11.15 -7.89
C PHE A 146 -7.77 -10.88 -6.83
N ALA A 147 -7.83 -9.66 -6.29
CA ALA A 147 -8.85 -9.29 -5.31
C ALA A 147 -10.27 -9.34 -5.90
N MET A 148 -10.44 -9.07 -7.20
CA MET A 148 -11.74 -9.18 -7.87
C MET A 148 -12.11 -10.60 -8.30
N LEU A 149 -11.11 -11.41 -8.66
CA LEU A 149 -11.31 -12.76 -9.18
C LEU A 149 -11.48 -13.82 -8.09
N LEU A 150 -10.83 -13.65 -6.93
CA LEU A 150 -10.92 -14.56 -5.79
C LEU A 150 -12.12 -14.15 -4.91
N ARG A 151 -13.29 -14.74 -5.15
CA ARG A 151 -14.52 -14.53 -4.37
C ARG A 151 -14.75 -15.65 -3.37
#